data_AF-A0A9E4GNI5-F1
#
_entry.id   AF-A0A9E4GNI5-F1
#
_cell.length_a   1.000
_cell.length_b   1.000
_cell.length_c   1.000
_cell.angle_alpha   90.00
_cell.angle_beta   90.00
_cell.angle_gamma   90.00
#
_symmetry.space_group_name_H-M   'P 1'
#
loop_
_entity.id
_entity.type
_entity.pdbx_description
1 polymer ?
#
loop_
_entity_poly.entity_id
_entity_poly.type
_entity_poly.pdbx_seq_one_letter_code
_entity_poly.pdbx_strand_id
1 'polypeptide(L)'
;MATIITSDCINCGACEPECPNTAIYQGGVEWDLNGVSSEAISNDIFYIVPQKCTECVGFFDQEACAAVCPVDCCVPNPDIPETESVLIARAKELHPEETFGDDFPSRFKGGDATEPTAEPAPAAEPAPVAAPPPAAPAPAPAAAVEVSTLAIPEVDDWEVPLSCYKCEQEYALAFARFRIGTVLNCPNPYCTASLTVTSTMYKNVANALDAFHAQWNAAFEAFRDKRRRELEAFEAEKQAELENFSDTLRRAVSDVKPAGKPWRRLSMFGFQRVG
;
A
#
# COMPACT_ATOMS: atom_id res chain seq x y z
N MET A 1 14.94 16.42 -7.10
CA MET A 1 14.35 15.11 -7.42
C MET A 1 13.48 14.73 -6.26
N ALA A 2 12.29 15.30 -6.12
CA ALA A 2 11.41 14.86 -5.03
C ALA A 2 11.20 13.34 -5.11
N THR A 3 11.50 12.59 -4.06
CA THR A 3 11.38 11.12 -4.05
C THR A 3 9.92 10.72 -4.31
N ILE A 4 9.70 9.65 -5.07
CA ILE A 4 8.39 9.03 -5.30
C ILE A 4 8.37 7.61 -4.75
N ILE A 5 7.17 7.14 -4.43
CA ILE A 5 6.91 5.74 -4.12
C ILE A 5 6.34 5.07 -5.38
N THR A 6 6.99 4.02 -5.85
CA THR A 6 6.54 3.26 -7.03
C THR A 6 5.37 2.33 -6.70
N SER A 7 4.78 1.73 -7.73
CA SER A 7 3.71 0.72 -7.62
C SER A 7 4.10 -0.54 -6.84
N ASP A 8 5.40 -0.73 -6.55
CA ASP A 8 5.90 -1.89 -5.82
C ASP A 8 5.69 -1.78 -4.30
N CYS A 9 5.13 -0.66 -3.83
CA CYS A 9 4.82 -0.44 -2.44
C CYS A 9 3.87 -1.52 -1.88
N ILE A 10 4.29 -2.15 -0.78
CA ILE A 10 3.52 -3.18 -0.07
C ILE A 10 2.69 -2.64 1.10
N ASN A 11 2.55 -1.31 1.21
CA ASN A 11 1.78 -0.64 2.27
C ASN A 11 2.20 -1.03 3.72
N CYS A 12 3.49 -1.22 3.97
CA CYS A 12 4.00 -1.61 5.30
C CYS A 12 3.99 -0.46 6.33
N GLY A 13 3.90 0.81 5.90
CA GLY A 13 3.86 1.99 6.78
C GLY A 13 5.19 2.37 7.45
N ALA A 14 6.29 1.69 7.14
CA ALA A 14 7.57 1.92 7.82
C ALA A 14 8.21 3.27 7.46
N CYS A 15 7.90 3.84 6.29
CA CYS A 15 8.51 5.08 5.81
C CYS A 15 7.83 6.36 6.35
N GLU A 16 6.55 6.31 6.72
CA GLU A 16 5.79 7.46 7.23
C GLU A 16 6.42 8.14 8.46
N PRO A 17 6.78 7.43 9.55
CA PRO A 17 7.33 8.05 10.74
C PRO A 17 8.77 8.57 10.55
N GLU A 18 9.48 8.08 9.54
CA GLU A 18 10.88 8.45 9.28
C GLU A 18 11.02 9.77 8.50
N CYS A 19 9.93 10.29 7.93
CA CYS A 19 9.99 11.51 7.12
C CYS A 19 10.05 12.77 8.02
N PRO A 20 11.14 13.56 7.99
CA PRO A 20 11.27 14.74 8.84
C PRO A 20 10.24 15.83 8.53
N ASN A 21 9.71 15.86 7.30
CA ASN A 21 8.75 16.86 6.84
C ASN A 21 7.30 16.37 6.85
N THR A 22 7.05 15.13 7.29
CA THR A 22 5.74 14.48 7.18
C THR A 22 5.17 14.59 5.75
N ALA A 23 6.01 14.26 4.77
CA ALA A 23 5.67 14.35 3.35
C ALA A 23 4.99 13.09 2.80
N ILE A 24 4.93 12.02 3.60
CA ILE A 24 4.47 10.69 3.19
C ILE A 24 3.09 10.45 3.78
N TYR A 25 2.16 10.02 2.95
CA TYR A 25 0.76 9.78 3.32
C TYR A 25 0.31 8.41 2.81
N GLN A 26 -0.59 7.76 3.54
CA GLN A 26 -1.24 6.54 3.08
C GLN A 26 -2.16 6.82 1.88
N GLY A 27 -2.32 5.83 1.00
CA GLY A 27 -3.25 5.91 -0.12
C GLY A 27 -4.66 6.32 0.33
N GLY A 28 -5.24 7.29 -0.38
CA GLY A 28 -6.61 7.79 -0.16
C GLY A 28 -6.73 8.80 0.98
N VAL A 29 -5.65 9.10 1.71
CA VAL A 29 -5.63 10.13 2.74
C VAL A 29 -5.35 11.48 2.10
N GLU A 30 -6.14 12.50 2.42
CA GLU A 30 -5.88 13.89 2.01
C GLU A 30 -4.65 14.45 2.73
N TRP A 31 -3.88 15.29 2.04
CA TRP A 31 -2.69 15.91 2.61
C TRP A 31 -2.88 17.41 2.80
N ASP A 32 -2.24 17.96 3.82
CA ASP A 32 -2.30 19.39 4.15
C ASP A 32 -0.94 20.04 3.93
N LEU A 33 -0.90 21.22 3.32
CA LEU A 33 0.28 22.08 3.32
C LEU A 33 -0.14 23.49 3.73
N ASN A 34 0.38 23.97 4.85
CA ASN A 34 0.08 25.30 5.39
C ASN A 34 -1.42 25.57 5.61
N GLY A 35 -2.18 24.56 6.04
CA GLY A 35 -3.62 24.67 6.28
C GLY A 35 -4.50 24.56 5.03
N VAL A 36 -3.92 24.17 3.89
CA VAL A 36 -4.65 23.86 2.66
C VAL A 36 -4.67 22.34 2.46
N SER A 37 -5.84 21.74 2.68
CA SER A 37 -6.09 20.33 2.41
C SER A 37 -6.29 20.09 0.91
N SER A 38 -5.60 19.09 0.37
CA SER A 38 -5.61 18.69 -1.03
C SER A 38 -5.93 17.19 -1.16
N GLU A 39 -6.50 16.82 -2.30
CA GLU A 39 -6.84 15.43 -2.60
C GLU A 39 -5.58 14.53 -2.63
N ALA A 40 -5.79 13.26 -2.30
CA ALA A 40 -4.74 12.25 -2.30
C ALA A 40 -4.13 12.08 -3.71
N ILE A 41 -2.79 12.03 -3.79
CA ILE A 41 -2.10 11.81 -5.07
C ILE A 41 -2.27 10.36 -5.55
N SER A 42 -2.35 9.42 -4.60
CA SER A 42 -2.60 8.00 -4.85
C SER A 42 -3.68 7.49 -3.90
N ASN A 43 -4.54 6.59 -4.38
CA ASN A 43 -5.58 5.94 -3.58
C ASN A 43 -5.20 4.53 -3.10
N ASP A 44 -4.18 3.92 -3.71
CA ASP A 44 -3.91 2.49 -3.56
C ASP A 44 -2.64 2.19 -2.74
N ILE A 45 -1.67 3.10 -2.81
CA ILE A 45 -0.35 2.96 -2.18
C ILE A 45 0.02 4.23 -1.42
N PHE A 46 1.00 4.11 -0.51
CA PHE A 46 1.62 5.30 0.07
C PHE A 46 2.17 6.20 -1.04
N TYR A 47 2.08 7.51 -0.82
CA TYR A 47 2.58 8.51 -1.75
C TYR A 47 3.35 9.60 -1.02
N ILE A 48 4.26 10.25 -1.74
CA ILE A 48 5.07 11.36 -1.25
C ILE A 48 4.57 12.63 -1.91
N VAL A 49 4.30 13.67 -1.12
CA VAL A 49 3.95 15.01 -1.59
C VAL A 49 5.22 15.73 -2.05
N PRO A 50 5.40 16.00 -3.36
CA PRO A 50 6.65 16.59 -3.87
C PRO A 50 6.98 17.95 -3.24
N GLN A 51 5.95 18.73 -2.93
CA GLN A 51 6.08 20.07 -2.33
C GLN A 51 6.61 20.04 -0.90
N LYS A 52 6.54 18.88 -0.23
CA LYS A 52 7.09 18.67 1.13
C LYS A 52 8.38 17.87 1.14
N CYS A 53 8.65 17.09 0.10
CA CYS A 53 9.85 16.27 0.03
C CYS A 53 11.09 17.15 -0.15
N THR A 54 12.10 17.00 0.71
CA THR A 54 13.39 17.69 0.59
C THR A 54 14.54 16.72 0.29
N GLU A 55 14.24 15.48 -0.10
CA GLU A 55 15.23 14.39 -0.20
C GLU A 55 16.08 14.24 1.08
N CYS A 56 15.50 14.58 2.23
CA CYS A 56 16.18 14.66 3.54
C CYS A 56 17.37 15.64 3.62
N VAL A 57 17.62 16.47 2.60
CA VAL A 57 18.65 17.51 2.64
C VAL A 57 18.41 18.43 3.83
N GLY A 58 19.45 18.64 4.63
CA GLY A 58 19.38 19.40 5.88
C GLY A 58 19.22 18.54 7.13
N PHE A 59 18.76 17.29 6.99
CA PHE A 59 18.48 16.38 8.11
C PHE A 59 19.36 15.12 8.08
N PHE A 60 19.45 14.48 6.92
CA PHE A 60 20.19 13.22 6.73
C PHE A 60 21.01 13.25 5.44
N ASP A 61 22.05 12.42 5.37
CA ASP A 61 22.90 12.27 4.17
C ASP A 61 22.22 11.48 3.05
N GLN A 62 21.17 10.72 3.35
CA GLN A 62 20.39 9.94 2.38
C GLN A 62 18.91 9.94 2.78
N GLU A 63 18.05 9.58 1.84
CA GLU A 63 16.60 9.51 2.04
C GLU A 63 16.24 8.45 3.10
N ALA A 64 15.80 8.89 4.28
CA ALA A 64 15.44 7.99 5.40
C ALA A 64 14.33 7.00 5.01
N CYS A 65 13.39 7.44 4.17
CA CYS A 65 12.32 6.57 3.65
C CYS A 65 12.85 5.44 2.75
N ALA A 66 13.93 5.67 2.00
CA ALA A 66 14.57 4.63 1.19
C ALA A 66 15.33 3.64 2.07
N ALA A 67 16.01 4.12 3.12
CA ALA A 67 16.76 3.27 4.04
C ALA A 67 15.90 2.24 4.80
N VAL A 68 14.61 2.54 5.03
CA VAL A 68 13.68 1.67 5.78
C VAL A 68 12.75 0.86 4.87
N CYS A 69 12.74 1.11 3.56
CA CYS A 69 11.81 0.46 2.65
C CYS A 69 12.22 -1.00 2.40
N PRO A 70 11.39 -2.01 2.74
CA PRO A 70 11.77 -3.43 2.58
C PRO A 70 11.79 -3.92 1.12
N VAL A 71 11.24 -3.12 0.21
CA VAL A 71 11.08 -3.45 -1.23
C VAL A 71 11.72 -2.39 -2.14
N ASP A 72 12.52 -1.47 -1.56
CA ASP A 72 13.27 -0.44 -2.29
C ASP A 72 12.42 0.41 -3.27
N CYS A 73 11.15 0.65 -2.95
CA CYS A 73 10.22 1.36 -3.83
C CYS A 73 10.23 2.90 -3.66
N CYS A 74 11.05 3.45 -2.75
CA CYS A 74 11.20 4.90 -2.56
C CYS A 74 12.38 5.41 -3.39
N VAL A 75 12.12 5.91 -4.59
CA VAL A 75 13.15 6.26 -5.58
C VAL A 75 13.11 7.74 -5.96
N PRO A 76 14.24 8.38 -6.29
CA PRO A 76 14.25 9.76 -6.79
C PRO A 76 13.39 9.90 -8.05
N ASN A 77 12.49 10.88 -8.10
CA ASN A 77 11.63 11.08 -9.26
C ASN A 77 12.41 11.74 -10.42
N PRO A 78 12.53 11.07 -11.59
CA PRO A 78 13.19 11.64 -12.75
C PRO A 78 12.41 12.82 -13.37
N ASP A 79 11.10 12.90 -13.14
CA ASP A 79 10.23 13.94 -13.74
C ASP A 79 10.30 15.28 -12.99
N ILE A 80 10.83 15.29 -11.76
CA ILE A 80 10.94 16.50 -10.90
C ILE A 80 12.38 16.68 -10.40
N PRO A 81 13.38 16.90 -11.27
CA PRO A 81 14.74 17.18 -10.83
C PRO A 81 14.83 18.52 -10.09
N GLU A 82 15.53 18.53 -8.97
CA GLU A 82 15.66 19.68 -8.06
C GLU A 82 17.09 19.67 -7.54
N THR A 83 17.65 20.86 -7.35
CA THR A 83 19.01 21.04 -6.86
C THR A 83 19.05 21.08 -5.34
N GLU A 84 20.21 20.77 -4.76
CA GLU A 84 20.45 20.88 -3.31
C GLU A 84 20.02 22.23 -2.73
N SER A 85 20.26 23.33 -3.47
CA SER A 85 19.88 24.68 -3.07
C SER A 85 18.36 24.88 -2.96
N VAL A 86 17.57 24.24 -3.82
CA VAL A 86 16.09 24.29 -3.77
C VAL A 86 15.58 23.46 -2.58
N LEU A 87 16.15 22.28 -2.37
CA LEU A 87 15.73 21.37 -1.31
C LEU A 87 16.00 21.95 0.09
N ILE A 88 17.18 22.56 0.30
CA ILE A 88 17.49 23.21 1.58
C ILE A 88 16.66 24.48 1.82
N ALA A 89 16.30 25.22 0.75
CA ALA A 89 15.41 26.36 0.86
C ALA A 89 14.00 25.94 1.31
N ARG A 90 13.47 24.85 0.74
CA ARG A 90 12.21 24.24 1.18
C ARG A 90 12.28 23.74 2.62
N ALA A 91 13.37 23.09 3.03
CA ALA A 91 13.55 22.63 4.41
C ALA A 91 13.47 23.79 5.41
N LYS A 92 14.11 24.93 5.10
CA LYS A 92 14.05 26.17 5.89
C LYS A 92 12.65 26.77 5.98
N GLU A 93 11.85 26.63 4.94
CA GLU A 93 10.45 27.11 4.93
C GLU A 93 9.54 26.22 5.78
N LEU A 94 9.74 24.89 5.71
CA LEU A 94 8.93 23.92 6.45
C LEU A 94 9.26 23.88 7.95
N HIS A 95 10.51 24.15 8.33
CA HIS A 95 11.00 24.08 9.71
C HIS A 95 11.68 25.40 10.10
N PRO A 96 10.93 26.49 10.32
CA PRO A 96 11.48 27.80 10.68
C PRO A 96 12.19 27.82 12.05
N GLU A 97 11.91 26.85 12.91
CA GLU A 97 12.56 26.66 14.21
C GLU A 97 13.92 25.97 14.11
N GLU A 98 14.20 25.25 13.02
CA GLU A 98 15.44 24.53 12.81
C GLU A 98 16.51 25.43 12.17
N THR A 99 17.72 25.41 12.73
CA THR A 99 18.82 26.25 12.23
C THR A 99 19.76 25.42 11.35
N PHE A 100 19.53 25.46 10.03
CA PHE A 100 20.42 24.84 9.06
C PHE A 100 21.67 25.72 8.83
N GLY A 101 22.82 25.26 9.32
CA GLY A 101 24.12 25.92 9.10
C GLY A 101 24.60 25.86 7.65
N ASP A 102 25.81 26.38 7.39
CA ASP A 102 26.42 26.33 6.05
C ASP A 102 26.89 24.92 5.64
N ASP A 103 27.16 24.07 6.64
CA ASP A 103 27.57 22.68 6.48
C ASP A 103 26.45 21.74 6.98
N PHE A 104 25.54 21.40 6.06
CA PHE A 104 24.39 20.54 6.33
C PHE A 104 24.51 19.17 5.65
N PRO A 105 23.93 18.10 6.25
CA PRO A 105 23.84 16.77 5.67
C PRO A 105 23.12 16.77 4.33
N SER A 106 23.67 16.06 3.35
CA SER A 106 23.15 16.06 1.99
C SER A 106 23.74 14.93 1.15
N ARG A 107 22.87 14.22 0.44
CA ARG A 107 23.26 13.16 -0.52
C ARG A 107 24.09 13.67 -1.69
N PHE A 108 24.11 14.99 -1.91
CA PHE A 108 24.88 15.61 -2.98
C PHE A 108 26.37 15.83 -2.62
N LYS A 109 26.77 15.64 -1.34
CA LYS A 109 28.11 15.99 -0.83
C LYS A 109 29.08 14.81 -0.64
N GLY A 110 28.76 13.60 -1.11
CA GLY A 110 29.63 12.41 -1.02
C GLY A 110 29.55 11.54 -2.27
N GLY A 111 30.66 11.41 -3.01
CA GLY A 111 30.73 10.94 -4.40
C GLY A 111 30.15 9.54 -4.69
N ASP A 112 29.39 9.42 -5.78
CA ASP A 112 29.88 8.97 -7.11
C ASP A 112 28.76 9.23 -8.13
N ALA A 113 28.71 10.42 -8.71
CA ALA A 113 27.81 10.73 -9.82
C ALA A 113 28.48 11.76 -10.73
N THR A 114 28.94 11.27 -11.88
CA THR A 114 29.36 12.05 -13.05
C THR A 114 28.46 13.27 -13.23
N GLU A 115 29.02 14.45 -13.03
CA GLU A 115 28.42 15.72 -13.45
C GLU A 115 28.11 15.65 -14.95
N PRO A 116 26.87 15.85 -15.40
CA PRO A 116 26.67 16.50 -16.67
C PRO A 116 26.85 17.99 -16.41
N THR A 117 27.98 18.53 -16.84
CA THR A 117 28.20 19.97 -17.01
C THR A 117 27.02 20.58 -17.76
N ALA A 118 26.19 21.35 -17.06
CA ALA A 118 25.15 22.17 -17.66
C ALA A 118 25.76 23.52 -18.09
N GLU A 119 25.99 23.65 -19.39
CA GLU A 119 25.99 24.95 -20.05
C GLU A 119 24.57 25.56 -19.94
N PRO A 120 24.41 26.86 -19.65
CA PRO A 120 23.09 27.44 -19.43
C PRO A 120 22.41 27.71 -20.78
N ALA A 121 21.34 26.97 -21.08
CA ALA A 121 20.40 27.31 -22.15
C ALA A 121 19.28 28.23 -21.62
N PRO A 122 18.84 29.23 -22.40
CA PRO A 122 18.10 30.39 -21.89
C PRO A 122 16.62 30.10 -21.64
N ALA A 123 16.04 30.94 -20.78
CA ALA A 123 14.63 30.96 -20.40
C ALA A 123 13.68 30.88 -21.60
N ALA A 124 12.79 29.88 -21.58
CA ALA A 124 11.65 29.78 -22.45
C ALA A 124 10.38 30.19 -21.68
N GLU A 125 9.65 31.15 -22.22
CA GLU A 125 8.32 31.57 -21.79
C GLU A 125 7.30 30.41 -21.81
N PRO A 126 6.23 30.46 -20.99
CA PRO A 126 5.30 29.36 -20.85
C PRO A 126 4.36 29.27 -22.05
N ALA A 127 4.32 28.09 -22.69
CA ALA A 127 3.31 27.73 -23.68
C ALA A 127 2.06 27.09 -22.99
N PRO A 128 0.86 27.21 -23.59
CA PRO A 128 -0.41 27.07 -22.89
C PRO A 128 -0.80 25.62 -22.59
N VAL A 129 -1.56 25.47 -21.49
CA VAL A 129 -2.15 24.24 -20.99
C VAL A 129 -2.98 23.55 -22.09
N ALA A 130 -2.54 22.35 -22.49
CA ALA A 130 -3.30 21.46 -23.35
C ALA A 130 -4.37 20.71 -22.52
N ALA A 131 -5.57 20.61 -23.07
CA ALA A 131 -6.73 19.95 -22.47
C ALA A 131 -6.48 18.44 -22.19
N PRO A 132 -7.12 17.88 -21.15
CA PRO A 132 -6.92 16.48 -20.77
C PRO A 132 -7.49 15.51 -21.82
N PRO A 133 -6.80 14.37 -22.09
CA PRO A 133 -7.34 13.30 -22.93
C PRO A 133 -8.52 12.58 -22.26
N PRO A 134 -9.46 11.99 -23.02
CA PRO A 134 -10.63 11.34 -22.47
C PRO A 134 -10.26 10.07 -21.69
N ALA A 135 -10.97 9.86 -20.57
CA ALA A 135 -10.80 8.77 -19.63
C ALA A 135 -10.78 7.39 -20.30
N ALA A 136 -9.72 6.63 -20.05
CA ALA A 136 -9.69 5.20 -20.27
C ALA A 136 -10.62 4.49 -19.25
N PRO A 137 -11.25 3.36 -19.61
CA PRO A 137 -12.21 2.68 -18.75
C PRO A 137 -11.52 2.11 -17.50
N ALA A 138 -12.17 2.29 -16.35
CA ALA A 138 -11.72 1.83 -15.05
C ALA A 138 -11.39 0.34 -15.04
N PRO A 139 -10.23 -0.09 -14.50
CA PRO A 139 -10.01 -1.48 -14.16
C PRO A 139 -10.92 -1.88 -12.99
N ALA A 140 -11.45 -3.11 -13.05
CA ALA A 140 -12.35 -3.67 -12.05
C ALA A 140 -11.73 -3.67 -10.64
N PRO A 141 -12.52 -3.44 -9.58
CA PRO A 141 -11.99 -3.30 -8.23
C PRO A 141 -11.33 -4.60 -7.76
N ALA A 142 -10.06 -4.48 -7.37
CA ALA A 142 -9.30 -5.52 -6.72
C ALA A 142 -9.92 -5.85 -5.35
N ALA A 143 -10.07 -7.14 -5.09
CA ALA A 143 -10.76 -7.67 -3.92
C ALA A 143 -10.08 -7.25 -2.60
N ALA A 144 -10.90 -6.79 -1.64
CA ALA A 144 -10.50 -6.53 -0.27
C ALA A 144 -9.86 -7.79 0.35
N VAL A 145 -8.60 -7.69 0.76
CA VAL A 145 -7.88 -8.79 1.41
C VAL A 145 -8.21 -8.76 2.90
N GLU A 146 -9.08 -9.68 3.33
CA GLU A 146 -9.30 -9.96 4.76
C GLU A 146 -8.00 -10.53 5.36
N VAL A 147 -7.33 -9.75 6.21
CA VAL A 147 -6.07 -10.12 6.85
C VAL A 147 -6.34 -11.06 8.02
N SER A 148 -6.06 -12.35 7.80
CA SER A 148 -5.92 -13.35 8.86
C SER A 148 -4.65 -13.06 9.66
N THR A 149 -4.74 -12.97 11.00
CA THR A 149 -3.59 -12.80 11.90
C THR A 149 -2.74 -14.06 12.07
N LEU A 150 -3.19 -15.19 11.50
CA LEU A 150 -2.41 -16.42 11.41
C LEU A 150 -1.72 -16.45 10.06
N ALA A 151 -0.55 -15.83 9.98
CA ALA A 151 0.36 -15.96 8.84
C ALA A 151 1.04 -17.33 8.93
N ILE A 152 0.79 -18.20 7.95
CA ILE A 152 1.57 -19.42 7.78
C ILE A 152 2.90 -19.04 7.12
N PRO A 153 4.04 -19.51 7.63
CA PRO A 153 5.33 -19.30 7.00
C PRO A 153 5.40 -20.04 5.66
N GLU A 154 6.15 -19.49 4.71
CA GLU A 154 6.39 -20.14 3.42
C GLU A 154 7.03 -21.51 3.61
N VAL A 155 6.80 -22.44 2.66
CA VAL A 155 7.27 -23.83 2.75
C VAL A 155 8.77 -23.92 3.03
N ASP A 156 9.57 -23.03 2.45
CA ASP A 156 11.03 -23.03 2.60
C ASP A 156 11.51 -22.54 3.97
N ASP A 157 10.70 -21.74 4.67
CA ASP A 157 10.99 -21.21 6.00
C ASP A 157 10.63 -22.19 7.13
N TRP A 158 9.96 -23.30 6.81
CA TRP A 158 9.60 -24.30 7.81
C TRP A 158 10.82 -24.94 8.46
N GLU A 159 10.81 -25.01 9.78
CA GLU A 159 11.84 -25.71 10.54
C GLU A 159 11.57 -27.23 10.55
N VAL A 160 12.50 -27.99 9.99
CA VAL A 160 12.48 -29.46 9.98
C VAL A 160 13.15 -29.96 11.27
N PRO A 161 12.41 -30.60 12.19
CA PRO A 161 12.99 -31.16 13.39
C PRO A 161 13.76 -32.45 13.08
N LEU A 162 14.98 -32.54 13.59
CA LEU A 162 15.85 -33.70 13.46
C LEU A 162 16.40 -34.10 14.84
N SER A 163 16.69 -35.39 15.01
CA SER A 163 17.40 -35.91 16.16
C SER A 163 18.69 -36.60 15.72
N CYS A 164 19.77 -36.33 16.46
CA CYS A 164 21.04 -37.00 16.22
C CYS A 164 20.97 -38.46 16.67
N TYR A 165 21.20 -39.41 15.77
CA TYR A 165 21.16 -40.85 16.08
C TYR A 165 22.20 -41.32 17.11
N LYS A 166 23.23 -40.51 17.43
CA LYS A 166 24.32 -40.89 18.34
C LYS A 166 24.21 -40.27 19.73
N CYS A 167 23.82 -39.01 19.84
CA CYS A 167 23.72 -38.30 21.11
C CYS A 167 22.29 -37.86 21.45
N GLU A 168 21.31 -38.23 20.61
CA GLU A 168 19.88 -37.95 20.76
C GLU A 168 19.48 -36.48 20.84
N GLN A 169 20.44 -35.56 20.68
CA GLN A 169 20.18 -34.14 20.66
C GLN A 169 19.25 -33.76 19.50
N GLU A 170 18.17 -33.07 19.84
CA GLU A 170 17.24 -32.48 18.90
C GLU A 170 17.77 -31.13 18.39
N TYR A 171 17.56 -30.88 17.10
CA TYR A 171 17.89 -29.63 16.45
C TYR A 171 16.97 -29.43 15.24
N ALA A 172 16.83 -28.17 14.82
CA ALA A 172 16.02 -27.82 13.66
C ALA A 172 16.90 -27.20 12.56
N LEU A 173 16.44 -27.34 11.32
CA LEU A 173 16.95 -26.57 10.19
C LEU A 173 15.81 -26.08 9.31
N ALA A 174 15.97 -24.91 8.69
CA ALA A 174 15.05 -24.45 7.65
C ALA A 174 14.97 -25.48 6.50
N PHE A 175 13.76 -25.73 6.00
CA PHE A 175 13.49 -26.66 4.92
C PHE A 175 14.30 -26.29 3.66
N ALA A 176 14.51 -25.00 3.42
CA ALA A 176 15.41 -24.46 2.39
C ALA A 176 16.81 -25.13 2.39
N ARG A 177 17.34 -25.48 3.57
CA ARG A 177 18.65 -26.12 3.76
C ARG A 177 18.57 -27.65 3.81
N PHE A 178 17.37 -28.22 3.94
CA PHE A 178 17.13 -29.67 3.97
C PHE A 178 17.01 -30.19 2.53
N ARG A 179 18.12 -30.29 1.79
CA ARG A 179 18.13 -30.77 0.39
C ARG A 179 18.80 -32.13 0.26
N ILE A 180 18.37 -32.93 -0.70
CA ILE A 180 18.93 -34.28 -0.97
C ILE A 180 20.44 -34.19 -1.17
N GLY A 181 21.18 -35.06 -0.48
CA GLY A 181 22.66 -35.11 -0.54
C GLY A 181 23.36 -34.15 0.41
N THR A 182 22.64 -33.26 1.10
CA THR A 182 23.21 -32.38 2.12
C THR A 182 23.72 -33.21 3.30
N VAL A 183 24.95 -32.96 3.74
CA VAL A 183 25.55 -33.58 4.92
C VAL A 183 25.38 -32.64 6.11
N LEU A 184 24.61 -33.08 7.11
CA LEU A 184 24.32 -32.36 8.34
C LEU A 184 25.21 -32.89 9.45
N ASN A 185 26.02 -32.03 10.06
CA ASN A 185 26.81 -32.38 11.22
C ASN A 185 26.01 -32.14 12.49
N CYS A 186 26.16 -33.03 13.47
CA CYS A 186 25.55 -32.82 14.77
C CYS A 186 26.05 -31.50 15.40
N PRO A 187 25.15 -30.64 15.90
CA PRO A 187 25.56 -29.36 16.51
C PRO A 187 26.24 -29.53 17.87
N ASN A 188 26.20 -30.72 18.47
CA ASN A 188 26.89 -31.01 19.72
C ASN A 188 28.42 -31.06 19.50
N PRO A 189 29.22 -30.21 20.15
CA PRO A 189 30.67 -30.19 19.97
C PRO A 189 31.37 -31.47 20.43
N TYR A 190 30.71 -32.29 21.26
CA TYR A 190 31.22 -33.57 21.75
C TYR A 190 30.75 -34.76 20.90
N CYS A 191 29.99 -34.51 19.82
CA CYS A 191 29.47 -35.55 18.94
C CYS A 191 30.03 -35.43 17.52
N THR A 192 30.50 -36.55 16.98
CA THR A 192 31.10 -36.63 15.65
C THR A 192 30.15 -37.24 14.61
N ALA A 193 28.85 -37.30 14.91
CA ALA A 193 27.86 -37.89 14.02
C ALA A 193 27.51 -36.94 12.88
N SER A 194 27.31 -37.50 11.69
CA SER A 194 26.84 -36.80 10.51
C SER A 194 25.68 -37.56 9.89
N LEU A 195 24.70 -36.84 9.33
CA LEU A 195 23.52 -37.38 8.66
C LEU A 195 23.45 -36.83 7.24
N THR A 196 23.34 -37.70 6.24
CA THR A 196 23.09 -37.28 4.86
C THR A 196 21.60 -37.33 4.57
N VAL A 197 21.04 -36.23 4.07
CA VAL A 197 19.64 -36.17 3.67
C VAL A 197 19.40 -37.07 2.46
N THR A 198 18.68 -38.17 2.67
CA THR A 198 18.33 -39.11 1.59
C THR A 198 17.13 -38.64 0.79
N SER A 199 16.94 -39.19 -0.40
CA SER A 199 15.77 -38.90 -1.24
C SER A 199 14.45 -39.25 -0.56
N THR A 200 14.40 -40.36 0.18
CA THR A 200 13.22 -40.78 0.95
C THR A 200 12.91 -39.79 2.07
N MET A 201 13.93 -39.38 2.85
CA MET A 201 13.74 -38.39 3.92
C MET A 201 13.21 -37.07 3.39
N TYR A 202 13.84 -36.55 2.33
CA TYR A 202 13.40 -35.31 1.68
C TYR A 202 11.95 -35.40 1.20
N LYS A 203 11.61 -36.45 0.43
CA LYS A 203 10.26 -36.62 -0.12
C LYS A 203 9.20 -36.73 0.98
N ASN A 204 9.50 -37.42 2.07
CA ASN A 204 8.56 -37.54 3.18
C ASN A 204 8.26 -36.18 3.82
N VAL A 205 9.29 -35.37 4.07
CA VAL A 205 9.13 -34.02 4.64
C VAL A 205 8.44 -33.08 3.65
N ALA A 206 8.90 -33.06 2.39
CA ALA A 206 8.32 -32.23 1.34
C ALA A 206 6.82 -32.51 1.15
N ASN A 207 6.44 -33.78 0.97
CA ASN A 207 5.05 -34.17 0.78
C ASN A 207 4.17 -33.81 2.00
N ALA A 208 4.73 -33.90 3.22
CA ALA A 208 4.00 -33.54 4.43
C ALA A 208 3.75 -32.02 4.50
N LEU A 209 4.75 -31.20 4.18
CA LEU A 209 4.61 -29.75 4.11
C LEU A 209 3.62 -29.35 3.00
N ASP A 210 3.75 -29.92 1.80
CA ASP A 210 2.85 -29.65 0.68
C ASP A 210 1.40 -30.00 1.00
N ALA A 211 1.16 -31.17 1.61
CA ALA A 211 -0.18 -31.60 2.00
C ALA A 211 -0.80 -30.68 3.06
N PHE A 212 0.01 -30.26 4.04
CA PHE A 212 -0.44 -29.32 5.08
C PHE A 212 -0.81 -27.96 4.48
N HIS A 213 0.04 -27.39 3.63
CA HIS A 213 -0.22 -26.13 2.94
C HIS A 213 -1.45 -26.20 2.04
N ALA A 214 -1.58 -27.27 1.26
CA ALA A 214 -2.75 -27.47 0.40
C ALA A 214 -4.05 -27.55 1.21
N GLN A 215 -4.05 -28.31 2.32
CA GLN A 215 -5.19 -28.42 3.21
C GLN A 215 -5.56 -27.05 3.82
N TRP A 216 -4.54 -26.31 4.26
CA TRP A 216 -4.73 -25.02 4.90
C TRP A 216 -5.29 -23.98 3.91
N ASN A 217 -4.70 -23.87 2.72
CA ASN A 217 -5.17 -22.95 1.68
C ASN A 217 -6.62 -23.26 1.26
N ALA A 218 -6.95 -24.54 1.08
CA ALA A 218 -8.33 -24.94 0.78
C ALA A 218 -9.31 -24.56 1.90
N ALA A 219 -8.89 -24.67 3.18
CA ALA A 219 -9.71 -24.24 4.31
C ALA A 219 -9.96 -22.72 4.30
N PHE A 220 -8.94 -21.92 3.98
CA PHE A 220 -9.08 -20.47 3.85
C PHE A 220 -9.98 -20.06 2.69
N GLU A 221 -9.83 -20.69 1.53
CA GLU A 221 -10.69 -20.45 0.38
C GLU A 221 -12.15 -20.79 0.70
N ALA A 222 -12.40 -21.95 1.31
CA ALA A 222 -13.74 -22.33 1.73
C ALA A 222 -14.36 -21.35 2.73
N PHE A 223 -13.56 -20.82 3.66
CA PHE A 223 -14.00 -19.80 4.61
C PHE A 223 -14.39 -18.49 3.91
N ARG A 224 -13.53 -17.98 3.02
CA ARG A 224 -13.79 -16.75 2.24
C ARG A 224 -15.03 -16.91 1.36
N ASP A 225 -15.19 -18.05 0.71
CA ASP A 225 -16.35 -18.37 -0.12
C ASP A 225 -17.65 -18.39 0.69
N LYS A 226 -17.61 -18.98 1.88
CA LYS A 226 -18.77 -18.99 2.79
C LYS A 226 -19.12 -17.56 3.22
N ARG A 227 -18.14 -16.78 3.65
CA ARG A 227 -18.33 -15.37 4.06
C ARG A 227 -18.92 -14.52 2.95
N ARG A 228 -18.43 -14.67 1.72
CA ARG A 228 -18.96 -13.98 0.54
C ARG A 228 -20.44 -14.31 0.32
N ARG A 229 -20.81 -15.59 0.34
CA ARG A 229 -22.22 -16.03 0.18
C ARG A 229 -23.13 -15.53 1.29
N GLU A 230 -22.66 -15.53 2.53
CA GLU A 230 -23.41 -15.00 3.67
C GLU A 230 -23.65 -13.50 3.54
N LEU A 231 -22.65 -12.73 3.09
CA LEU A 231 -22.78 -11.30 2.84
C LEU A 231 -23.75 -11.01 1.70
N GLU A 232 -23.59 -11.68 0.55
CA GLU A 232 -24.51 -11.54 -0.60
C GLU A 232 -25.96 -11.84 -0.21
N ALA A 233 -26.19 -12.90 0.59
CA ALA A 233 -27.52 -13.24 1.07
C ALA A 233 -28.09 -12.18 2.01
N PHE A 234 -27.29 -11.65 2.93
CA PHE A 234 -27.70 -10.60 3.85
C PHE A 234 -28.04 -9.30 3.10
N GLU A 235 -27.21 -8.88 2.15
CA GLU A 235 -27.44 -7.69 1.33
C GLU A 235 -28.71 -7.82 0.50
N ALA A 236 -28.93 -8.97 -0.12
CA ALA A 236 -30.16 -9.25 -0.88
C ALA A 236 -31.42 -9.18 0.00
N GLU A 237 -31.35 -9.72 1.23
CA GLU A 237 -32.45 -9.62 2.20
C GLU A 237 -32.76 -8.16 2.54
N LYS A 238 -31.72 -7.36 2.83
CA LYS A 238 -31.89 -5.95 3.21
C LYS A 238 -32.36 -5.08 2.05
N GLN A 239 -31.93 -5.37 0.82
CA GLN A 239 -32.46 -4.72 -0.37
C GLN A 239 -33.95 -4.99 -0.55
N ALA A 240 -34.39 -6.25 -0.41
CA ALA A 240 -35.82 -6.59 -0.49
C ALA A 240 -36.65 -5.92 0.62
N GLU A 241 -36.10 -5.82 1.83
CA GLU A 241 -36.73 -5.11 2.95
C GLU A 241 -36.91 -3.61 2.65
N LEU A 242 -35.88 -2.97 2.08
CA LEU A 242 -35.93 -1.57 1.65
C LEU A 242 -36.96 -1.32 0.54
N GLU A 243 -37.06 -2.22 -0.43
CA GLU A 243 -38.07 -2.14 -1.49
C GLU A 243 -39.50 -2.24 -0.92
N ASN A 244 -39.74 -3.20 -0.02
CA ASN A 244 -41.03 -3.36 0.66
C ASN A 244 -41.39 -2.12 1.50
N PHE A 245 -40.40 -1.53 2.18
CA PHE A 245 -40.62 -0.31 2.95
C PHE A 245 -40.94 0.88 2.03
N SER A 246 -40.22 1.02 0.92
CA SER A 246 -40.48 2.05 -0.10
C SER A 246 -41.91 1.94 -0.65
N ASP A 247 -42.37 0.74 -0.95
CA ASP A 247 -43.75 0.48 -1.39
C ASP A 247 -44.78 0.82 -0.31
N THR A 248 -44.48 0.53 0.95
CA THR A 248 -45.33 0.90 2.08
C THR A 248 -45.49 2.42 2.18
N LEU A 249 -44.40 3.17 2.03
CA LEU A 249 -44.43 4.64 2.00
C LEU A 249 -45.25 5.17 0.83
N ARG A 250 -45.10 4.61 -0.38
CA ARG A 250 -45.90 5.02 -1.54
C ARG A 250 -47.40 4.83 -1.30
N ARG A 251 -47.81 3.68 -0.75
CA ARG A 251 -49.21 3.39 -0.43
C ARG A 251 -49.76 4.37 0.61
N ALA A 252 -48.99 4.61 1.68
CA ALA A 252 -49.37 5.56 2.73
C ALA A 252 -49.61 6.98 2.18
N VAL A 253 -48.83 7.42 1.19
CA VAL A 253 -49.03 8.72 0.53
C VAL A 253 -50.21 8.69 -0.45
N SER A 254 -50.36 7.62 -1.24
CA SER A 254 -51.42 7.54 -2.25
C SER A 254 -52.84 7.44 -1.67
N ASP A 255 -52.97 6.87 -0.48
CA ASP A 255 -54.26 6.68 0.19
C ASP A 255 -54.82 7.97 0.81
N VAL A 256 -53.98 9.00 0.96
CA VAL A 256 -54.40 10.32 1.44
C VAL A 256 -54.87 11.15 0.25
N LYS A 257 -56.19 11.40 0.18
CA LYS A 257 -56.73 12.39 -0.77
C LYS A 257 -56.23 13.79 -0.36
N PRO A 258 -55.43 14.48 -1.19
CA PRO A 258 -54.91 15.79 -0.81
C PRO A 258 -56.08 16.76 -0.63
N ALA A 259 -56.11 17.45 0.51
CA ALA A 259 -57.10 18.49 0.77
C ALA A 259 -56.75 19.75 -0.03
N GLY A 260 -57.45 19.99 -1.14
CA GLY A 260 -57.31 21.21 -1.93
C GLY A 260 -57.82 21.06 -3.38
N LYS A 261 -58.37 22.14 -3.96
CA LYS A 261 -58.72 22.16 -5.39
C LYS A 261 -57.43 22.10 -6.24
N PRO A 262 -57.34 21.25 -7.27
CA PRO A 262 -56.17 21.19 -8.15
C PRO A 262 -55.98 22.53 -8.86
N TRP A 263 -54.76 23.07 -8.80
CA TRP A 263 -54.43 24.32 -9.48
C TRP A 263 -54.01 24.00 -10.92
N ARG A 264 -54.77 24.47 -11.92
CA ARG A 264 -54.37 24.35 -13.32
C ARG A 264 -53.32 25.41 -13.62
N ARG A 265 -52.11 25.00 -14.07
CA ARG A 265 -51.23 25.93 -14.78
C ARG A 265 -51.86 26.25 -16.13
N LEU A 266 -52.39 27.47 -16.29
CA LEU A 266 -52.63 28.01 -17.63
C LEU A 266 -51.29 28.44 -18.24
N SER A 267 -51.13 28.17 -19.54
CA SER A 267 -50.02 28.64 -20.35
C SER A 267 -49.88 30.16 -20.26
N MET A 268 -48.75 30.61 -19.72
CA MET A 268 -48.09 31.93 -19.79
C MET A 268 -48.89 33.23 -19.52
N PHE A 269 -50.22 33.28 -19.47
CA PHE A 269 -50.96 34.53 -19.18
C PHE A 269 -52.23 34.29 -18.35
N GLY A 270 -52.21 34.76 -17.09
CA GLY A 270 -53.40 34.98 -16.25
C GLY A 270 -53.74 33.86 -15.27
N PHE A 271 -53.46 34.08 -13.98
CA PHE A 271 -53.99 33.28 -12.89
C PHE A 271 -55.39 33.76 -12.50
N GLN A 272 -56.40 32.90 -12.64
CA GLN A 272 -57.71 33.12 -12.03
C GLN A 272 -58.22 31.85 -11.34
N ARG A 273 -58.63 31.97 -10.07
CA ARG A 273 -59.28 30.89 -9.30
C ARG A 273 -60.62 30.56 -9.95
N VAL A 274 -60.84 29.30 -10.30
CA VAL A 274 -62.17 28.79 -10.69
C VAL A 274 -62.96 28.48 -9.41
N GLY A 275 -64.11 29.15 -9.28
CA GLY A 275 -65.08 29.03 -8.18
C GLY A 275 -65.60 27.63 -7.95
#